data_AF-A0A847WBE0-F1
#
_entry.id   AF-A0A847WBE0-F1
#
_cell.length_a   1.000
_cell.length_b   1.000
_cell.length_c   1.000
_cell.angle_alpha   90.00
_cell.angle_beta   90.00
_cell.angle_gamma   90.00
#
_symmetry.space_group_name_H-M   'P 1'
#
loop_
_entity.id
_entity.type
_entity.pdbx_description
1 polymer ?
#
loop_
_entity_poly.entity_id
_entity_poly.type
_entity_poly.pdbx_seq_one_letter_code
_entity_poly.pdbx_strand_id
1 'polypeptide(L)'
;MSKEKTAADQVTLEILEPKGVLSNPKREGLSNPRLTDLNGKTIALMSIHVDALRQLGSELFFEILAEQLKERYPTIKFIFTQSFGSPNAVINADEICAQCDAWVEGVKEAITQGRRDVGVFMERAGKPGVSICSEVLLPAKRALADLNGMPAARLVTVPATDYCVAKREPELMKGVVAAVIDDIIKALTEPLTEEEMRSYEIEYDYSNKIFTGANYFEANEKFQEYCAVNHLSDGLALIPPTKEAVEWMLSGTSYPRDKIIGLMYPKKGIATVEKIAISAVMAGAKPEYLPVIIAMIETITAKNFNQFHIVNEILPAFFISGPIIKELGINNKIGYLAPGHRINSTLGRSVLLCMINIGWRDMTIYSSPGGPGQQAAYAKTIIVENQDESPWESWAEQNGYGPEESIVTACEENGRTGFAGECMSNATYSERLAAVTKIFNSNSPMLTMMGSPRSTENIRYMMVLHPTMARQLANAGFTKQSFIQYLHDKNTIDWDKMTEEEREKLRKDVAANKIPGLSLEDLKPGLLREPFKEGSQVLIMVAGTGAGNSMVITAMTGSTAPHAEEVEEPRPYMNTVIRGAALTKYGR
;
A
#
# COMPACT_ATOMS: atom_id res chain seq x y z
N MET A 1 -11.12 20.77 -64.76
CA MET A 1 -10.22 19.73 -64.20
C MET A 1 -10.48 19.64 -62.70
N SER A 2 -11.49 18.86 -62.33
CA SER A 2 -11.82 18.48 -60.96
C SER A 2 -10.87 17.38 -60.51
N LYS A 3 -10.06 17.63 -59.47
CA LYS A 3 -9.38 16.55 -58.75
C LYS A 3 -10.38 15.98 -57.74
N GLU A 4 -10.77 14.73 -57.97
CA GLU A 4 -11.46 13.88 -57.00
C GLU A 4 -10.67 13.87 -55.69
N LYS A 5 -11.32 14.25 -54.59
CA LYS A 5 -10.86 13.94 -53.24
C LYS A 5 -11.12 12.45 -53.02
N THR A 6 -10.08 11.63 -53.13
CA THR A 6 -10.08 10.26 -52.62
C THR A 6 -10.52 10.28 -51.15
N ALA A 7 -11.46 9.42 -50.78
CA ALA A 7 -11.86 9.21 -49.38
C ALA A 7 -10.58 8.93 -48.57
N ALA A 8 -10.33 9.72 -47.52
CA ALA A 8 -9.20 9.46 -46.64
C ALA A 8 -9.42 8.09 -45.98
N ASP A 9 -8.45 7.18 -46.15
CA ASP A 9 -8.50 5.85 -45.54
C ASP A 9 -8.69 6.00 -44.03
N GLN A 10 -9.82 5.50 -43.55
CA GLN A 10 -10.21 5.55 -42.15
C GLN A 10 -9.21 4.73 -41.32
N VAL A 11 -8.75 5.27 -40.19
CA VAL A 11 -7.80 4.59 -39.30
C VAL A 11 -8.56 3.83 -38.22
N THR A 12 -8.21 2.57 -38.01
CA THR A 12 -8.80 1.70 -36.97
C THR A 12 -7.71 1.22 -36.02
N LEU A 13 -7.97 1.35 -34.72
CA LEU A 13 -7.18 0.77 -33.63
C LEU A 13 -7.99 -0.32 -32.97
N GLU A 14 -7.58 -1.57 -33.15
CA GLU A 14 -8.08 -2.69 -32.37
C GLU A 14 -7.12 -2.93 -31.20
N ILE A 15 -7.61 -2.82 -29.98
CA ILE A 15 -6.81 -3.02 -28.76
C ILE A 15 -7.20 -4.33 -28.08
N LEU A 16 -6.23 -4.94 -27.40
CA LEU A 16 -6.51 -6.00 -26.42
C LEU A 16 -7.01 -5.38 -25.12
N GLU A 17 -8.06 -5.97 -24.53
CA GLU A 17 -8.66 -5.48 -23.29
C GLU A 17 -7.67 -5.63 -22.11
N PRO A 18 -7.28 -4.54 -21.42
CA PRO A 18 -6.31 -4.62 -20.34
C PRO A 18 -6.86 -5.19 -19.02
N LYS A 19 -8.17 -5.16 -18.74
CA LYS A 19 -8.71 -5.67 -17.47
C LYS A 19 -8.37 -7.14 -17.23
N GLY A 20 -7.93 -7.46 -16.02
CA GLY A 20 -7.62 -8.83 -15.59
C GLY A 20 -8.90 -9.64 -15.36
N VAL A 21 -8.89 -10.93 -15.70
CA VAL A 21 -10.01 -11.82 -15.39
C VAL A 21 -10.09 -12.02 -13.88
N LEU A 22 -11.26 -11.85 -13.28
CA LEU A 22 -11.45 -12.01 -11.84
C LEU A 22 -11.35 -13.49 -11.43
N SER A 23 -10.56 -13.79 -10.40
CA SER A 23 -10.50 -15.14 -9.83
C SER A 23 -11.77 -15.52 -9.06
N ASN A 24 -12.53 -14.54 -8.56
CA ASN A 24 -13.82 -14.76 -7.91
C ASN A 24 -14.82 -13.65 -8.29
N PRO A 25 -15.67 -13.88 -9.32
CA PRO A 25 -16.67 -12.90 -9.75
C PRO A 25 -17.97 -12.93 -8.93
N LYS A 26 -18.17 -13.92 -8.04
CA LYS A 26 -19.43 -14.10 -7.30
C LYS A 26 -19.66 -13.00 -6.28
N ARG A 27 -20.88 -12.48 -6.22
CA ARG A 27 -21.36 -11.53 -5.24
C ARG A 27 -22.63 -12.06 -4.59
N GLU A 28 -22.62 -12.06 -3.27
CA GLU A 28 -23.76 -12.46 -2.46
C GLU A 28 -24.58 -11.24 -2.04
N GLY A 29 -25.89 -11.41 -2.04
CA GLY A 29 -26.81 -10.46 -1.45
C GLY A 29 -26.87 -10.61 0.06
N LEU A 30 -27.47 -9.63 0.71
CA LEU A 30 -27.83 -9.68 2.12
C LEU A 30 -28.96 -10.71 2.33
N SER A 31 -28.88 -11.49 3.40
CA SER A 31 -29.88 -12.53 3.71
C SER A 31 -30.50 -12.41 5.11
N ASN A 32 -29.90 -11.64 6.00
CA ASN A 32 -30.37 -11.53 7.38
C ASN A 32 -31.63 -10.64 7.47
N PRO A 33 -32.74 -11.14 8.05
CA PRO A 33 -33.91 -10.31 8.30
C PRO A 33 -33.57 -9.10 9.17
N ARG A 34 -34.05 -7.92 8.77
CA ARG A 34 -33.89 -6.67 9.52
C ARG A 34 -34.85 -6.65 10.71
N LEU A 35 -34.48 -5.92 11.75
CA LEU A 35 -35.26 -5.88 13.00
C LEU A 35 -36.56 -5.10 12.78
N THR A 36 -37.71 -5.58 13.26
CA THR A 36 -38.95 -4.79 13.13
C THR A 36 -39.06 -3.66 14.14
N ASP A 37 -38.32 -3.77 15.25
CA ASP A 37 -38.25 -2.81 16.35
C ASP A 37 -36.94 -3.02 17.14
N LEU A 38 -36.47 -1.99 17.83
CA LEU A 38 -35.26 -2.04 18.66
C LEU A 38 -35.57 -2.25 20.15
N ASN A 39 -36.82 -2.13 20.60
CA ASN A 39 -37.18 -2.46 21.99
C ASN A 39 -36.93 -3.93 22.32
N GLY A 40 -36.38 -4.17 23.51
CA GLY A 40 -36.01 -5.51 23.99
C GLY A 40 -34.86 -6.18 23.25
N LYS A 41 -34.27 -5.51 22.25
CA LYS A 41 -33.14 -6.01 21.47
C LYS A 41 -31.81 -5.62 22.11
N THR A 42 -30.80 -6.44 21.87
CA THR A 42 -29.41 -6.19 22.25
C THR A 42 -28.59 -5.83 21.02
N ILE A 43 -28.01 -4.63 20.99
CA ILE A 43 -27.22 -4.15 19.85
C ILE A 43 -25.74 -4.11 20.22
N ALA A 44 -24.88 -4.71 19.41
CA ALA A 44 -23.43 -4.58 19.56
C ALA A 44 -22.96 -3.25 18.93
N LEU A 45 -22.33 -2.38 19.71
CA LEU A 45 -21.70 -1.15 19.26
C LEU A 45 -20.18 -1.36 19.24
N MET A 46 -19.61 -1.39 18.04
CA MET A 46 -18.25 -1.86 17.76
C MET A 46 -17.33 -0.70 17.41
N SER A 47 -16.62 -0.15 18.40
CA SER A 47 -15.72 1.00 18.23
C SER A 47 -14.41 0.62 17.54
N ILE A 48 -13.80 1.57 16.82
CA ILE A 48 -12.52 1.33 16.13
C ILE A 48 -11.37 1.50 17.11
N HIS A 49 -10.50 0.49 17.13
CA HIS A 49 -9.26 0.50 17.88
C HIS A 49 -8.16 1.29 17.13
N VAL A 50 -7.52 2.25 17.81
CA VAL A 50 -6.25 2.84 17.35
C VAL A 50 -5.24 2.72 18.49
N ASP A 51 -4.30 1.80 18.33
CA ASP A 51 -3.22 1.58 19.29
C ASP A 51 -2.45 2.89 19.55
N ALA A 52 -2.22 3.20 20.82
CA ALA A 52 -1.31 4.23 21.36
C ALA A 52 -1.59 5.72 21.06
N LEU A 53 -2.57 6.10 20.23
CA LEU A 53 -2.93 7.50 19.99
C LEU A 53 -4.28 7.84 20.65
N ARG A 54 -4.26 7.97 21.99
CA ARG A 54 -5.26 8.62 22.86
C ARG A 54 -6.70 8.58 22.32
N GLN A 55 -7.48 7.66 22.90
CA GLN A 55 -8.94 7.49 22.89
C GLN A 55 -9.72 8.78 22.60
N LEU A 56 -10.97 8.56 22.17
CA LEU A 56 -12.07 9.53 21.98
C LEU A 56 -12.25 9.91 20.50
N GLY A 57 -13.30 9.33 19.92
CA GLY A 57 -13.81 9.57 18.58
C GLY A 57 -14.95 8.59 18.36
N SER A 58 -14.61 7.37 17.94
CA SER A 58 -15.58 6.30 17.69
C SER A 58 -16.25 5.80 18.98
N GLU A 59 -15.50 5.69 20.09
CA GLU A 59 -16.05 5.34 21.41
C GLU A 59 -17.07 6.40 21.88
N LEU A 60 -16.68 7.68 21.84
CA LEU A 60 -17.55 8.81 22.20
C LEU A 60 -18.82 8.87 21.33
N PHE A 61 -18.68 8.61 20.02
CA PHE A 61 -19.82 8.52 19.11
C PHE A 61 -20.81 7.44 19.56
N PHE A 62 -20.33 6.26 19.96
CA PHE A 62 -21.20 5.16 20.39
C PHE A 62 -21.82 5.36 21.77
N GLU A 63 -21.12 6.01 22.70
CA GLU A 63 -21.70 6.41 23.99
C GLU A 63 -22.92 7.33 23.76
N ILE A 64 -22.75 8.37 22.94
CA ILE A 64 -23.82 9.33 22.63
C ILE A 64 -24.94 8.68 21.81
N LEU A 65 -24.60 7.81 20.85
CA LEU A 65 -25.61 7.05 20.09
C LEU A 65 -26.46 6.18 21.02
N ALA A 66 -25.84 5.50 21.99
CA ALA A 66 -26.55 4.64 22.94
C ALA A 66 -27.51 5.44 23.84
N GLU A 67 -27.11 6.64 24.27
CA GLU A 67 -27.97 7.55 25.03
C GLU A 67 -29.19 7.96 24.21
N GLN A 68 -29.00 8.49 23.00
CA GLN A 68 -30.09 8.95 22.14
C GLN A 68 -31.01 7.81 21.67
N LEU A 69 -30.48 6.60 21.44
CA LEU A 69 -31.30 5.44 21.12
C LEU A 69 -32.16 4.99 22.31
N LYS A 70 -31.67 5.08 23.56
CA LYS A 70 -32.48 4.76 24.76
C LYS A 70 -33.64 5.72 24.96
N GLU A 71 -33.50 6.99 24.57
CA GLU A 71 -34.61 7.95 24.62
C GLU A 71 -35.77 7.53 23.71
N ARG A 72 -35.46 6.88 22.58
CA ARG A 72 -36.44 6.42 21.59
C ARG A 72 -36.93 4.98 21.82
N TYR A 73 -36.06 4.12 22.35
CA TYR A 73 -36.30 2.70 22.60
C TYR A 73 -35.90 2.34 24.03
N PRO A 74 -36.74 2.63 25.04
CA PRO A 74 -36.34 2.57 26.46
C PRO A 74 -35.87 1.20 26.95
N THR A 75 -36.21 0.12 26.25
CA THR A 75 -35.86 -1.27 26.64
C THR A 75 -34.70 -1.86 25.82
N ILE A 76 -34.09 -1.07 24.92
CA ILE A 76 -32.91 -1.47 24.15
C ILE A 76 -31.72 -1.73 25.08
N LYS A 77 -30.90 -2.72 24.74
CA LYS A 77 -29.67 -3.08 25.45
C LYS A 77 -28.47 -2.94 24.52
N PHE A 78 -27.29 -2.69 25.10
CA PHE A 78 -26.05 -2.54 24.32
C PHE A 78 -24.94 -3.44 24.83
N ILE A 79 -24.12 -3.90 23.90
CA ILE A 79 -22.81 -4.49 24.15
C ILE A 79 -21.79 -3.58 23.51
N PHE A 80 -20.86 -3.04 24.29
CA PHE A 80 -19.75 -2.26 23.77
C PHE A 80 -18.56 -3.18 23.57
N THR A 81 -18.01 -3.21 22.36
CA THR A 81 -16.85 -4.03 22.03
C THR A 81 -15.99 -3.30 21.00
N GLN A 82 -14.79 -3.81 20.75
CA GLN A 82 -13.92 -3.28 19.72
C GLN A 82 -14.19 -3.97 18.38
N SER A 83 -14.16 -3.19 17.31
CA SER A 83 -14.18 -3.67 15.94
C SER A 83 -12.90 -4.45 15.65
N PHE A 84 -13.03 -5.50 14.83
CA PHE A 84 -11.92 -6.34 14.38
C PHE A 84 -11.43 -5.96 12.96
N GLY A 85 -11.70 -4.72 12.53
CA GLY A 85 -11.27 -4.21 11.22
C GLY A 85 -9.74 -4.03 11.09
N SER A 86 -9.05 -3.77 12.21
CA SER A 86 -7.58 -3.68 12.24
C SER A 86 -6.96 -5.01 11.83
N PRO A 87 -5.86 -5.05 11.03
CA PRO A 87 -5.18 -6.29 10.65
C PRO A 87 -4.72 -7.13 11.86
N ASN A 88 -4.42 -6.48 12.99
CA ASN A 88 -3.94 -7.13 14.21
C ASN A 88 -5.06 -7.76 15.04
N ALA A 89 -6.32 -7.38 14.76
CA ALA A 89 -7.44 -7.85 15.55
C ALA A 89 -7.80 -9.30 15.19
N VAL A 90 -8.13 -10.08 16.20
CA VAL A 90 -8.70 -11.43 16.03
C VAL A 90 -10.14 -11.29 15.55
N ILE A 91 -10.50 -12.04 14.51
CA ILE A 91 -11.89 -12.10 14.05
C ILE A 91 -12.71 -12.84 15.11
N ASN A 92 -13.72 -12.17 15.64
CA ASN A 92 -14.63 -12.71 16.67
C ASN A 92 -16.11 -12.46 16.33
N ALA A 93 -16.44 -12.42 15.03
CA ALA A 93 -17.79 -12.14 14.55
C ALA A 93 -18.84 -13.08 15.18
N ASP A 94 -18.59 -14.39 15.20
CA ASP A 94 -19.51 -15.38 15.77
C ASP A 94 -19.73 -15.17 17.28
N GLU A 95 -18.69 -14.82 18.03
CA GLU A 95 -18.76 -14.55 19.47
C GLU A 95 -19.60 -13.31 19.77
N ILE A 96 -19.45 -12.25 18.95
CA ILE A 96 -20.25 -11.02 19.06
C ILE A 96 -21.70 -11.33 18.69
N CYS A 97 -21.93 -12.00 17.55
CA CYS A 97 -23.26 -12.35 17.06
C CYS A 97 -24.03 -13.28 18.02
N ALA A 98 -23.35 -14.13 18.79
CA ALA A 98 -23.98 -14.96 19.82
C ALA A 98 -24.61 -14.14 20.96
N GLN A 99 -24.20 -12.88 21.14
CA GLN A 99 -24.60 -12.04 22.27
C GLN A 99 -25.54 -10.89 21.85
N CYS A 100 -25.77 -10.67 20.56
CA CYS A 100 -26.58 -9.57 20.06
C CYS A 100 -27.69 -10.00 19.07
N ASP A 101 -28.66 -9.12 18.88
CA ASP A 101 -29.70 -9.21 17.86
C ASP A 101 -29.30 -8.49 16.57
N ALA A 102 -28.47 -7.45 16.67
CA ALA A 102 -27.88 -6.71 15.56
C ALA A 102 -26.59 -5.99 15.98
N TRP A 103 -25.87 -5.42 15.01
CA TRP A 103 -24.60 -4.74 15.24
C TRP A 103 -24.50 -3.40 14.50
N VAL A 104 -23.69 -2.49 15.05
CA VAL A 104 -23.29 -1.22 14.44
C VAL A 104 -21.79 -1.05 14.64
N GLU A 105 -21.06 -0.78 13.56
CA GLU A 105 -19.60 -0.74 13.57
C GLU A 105 -19.06 0.55 12.94
N GLY A 106 -18.04 1.19 13.52
CA GLY A 106 -17.49 2.44 12.97
C GLY A 106 -17.07 3.42 14.06
N VAL A 107 -16.97 4.73 13.83
CA VAL A 107 -17.01 5.41 12.54
C VAL A 107 -15.64 5.29 11.86
N LYS A 108 -15.60 4.67 10.67
CA LYS A 108 -14.37 4.51 9.88
C LYS A 108 -13.94 5.80 9.22
N GLU A 109 -12.70 6.18 9.48
CA GLU A 109 -12.01 7.30 8.83
C GLU A 109 -10.76 6.87 8.08
N ALA A 110 -10.44 5.59 8.10
CA ALA A 110 -9.49 4.98 7.19
C ALA A 110 -9.94 3.54 6.99
N ILE A 111 -9.65 2.97 5.82
CA ILE A 111 -9.70 1.51 5.62
C ILE A 111 -8.29 0.93 5.54
N THR A 112 -7.30 1.70 6.03
CA THR A 112 -5.89 1.39 5.85
C THR A 112 -5.51 0.08 6.51
N GLN A 113 -4.70 -0.73 5.82
CA GLN A 113 -4.13 -2.00 6.28
C GLN A 113 -5.06 -3.23 6.32
N GLY A 114 -6.36 -3.10 6.07
CA GLY A 114 -7.34 -4.20 6.26
C GLY A 114 -8.06 -4.61 4.99
N ARG A 115 -7.86 -5.85 4.51
CA ARG A 115 -8.68 -6.45 3.43
C ARG A 115 -10.05 -6.94 3.90
N ARG A 116 -10.30 -6.89 5.21
CA ARG A 116 -11.53 -7.40 5.84
C ARG A 116 -12.59 -6.32 5.92
N ASP A 117 -13.76 -6.62 5.39
CA ASP A 117 -14.94 -5.82 5.67
C ASP A 117 -15.68 -6.39 6.89
N VAL A 118 -15.56 -5.72 8.04
CA VAL A 118 -16.21 -6.16 9.29
C VAL A 118 -17.72 -6.38 9.10
N GLY A 119 -18.39 -5.52 8.34
CA GLY A 119 -19.81 -5.67 8.09
C GLY A 119 -20.16 -6.95 7.33
N VAL A 120 -19.35 -7.31 6.32
CA VAL A 120 -19.54 -8.57 5.58
C VAL A 120 -19.31 -9.79 6.48
N PHE A 121 -18.30 -9.75 7.36
CA PHE A 121 -18.06 -10.83 8.32
C PHE A 121 -19.21 -10.97 9.32
N MET A 122 -19.74 -9.86 9.82
CA MET A 122 -20.86 -9.87 10.76
C MET A 122 -22.18 -10.30 10.10
N GLU A 123 -22.45 -9.91 8.86
CA GLU A 123 -23.61 -10.41 8.09
C GLU A 123 -23.49 -11.93 7.88
N ARG A 124 -22.30 -12.45 7.54
CA ARG A 124 -22.08 -13.91 7.41
C ARG A 124 -22.23 -14.67 8.72
N ALA A 125 -21.89 -14.04 9.84
CA ALA A 125 -22.13 -14.59 11.18
C ALA A 125 -23.63 -14.59 11.59
N GLY A 126 -24.52 -14.07 10.74
CA GLY A 126 -25.96 -14.29 10.82
C GLY A 126 -26.75 -13.24 11.58
N LYS A 127 -26.18 -12.04 11.82
CA LYS A 127 -26.90 -10.92 12.41
C LYS A 127 -26.94 -9.71 11.48
N PRO A 128 -28.09 -9.02 11.36
CA PRO A 128 -28.19 -7.80 10.58
C PRO A 128 -27.38 -6.67 11.23
N GLY A 129 -26.85 -5.76 10.44
CA GLY A 129 -26.26 -4.54 10.97
C GLY A 129 -25.85 -3.53 9.92
N VAL A 130 -25.07 -2.55 10.35
CA VAL A 130 -24.61 -1.45 9.50
C VAL A 130 -23.22 -0.98 9.92
N SER A 131 -22.35 -0.79 8.93
CA SER A 131 -21.06 -0.10 9.15
C SER A 131 -21.23 1.40 8.93
N ILE A 132 -20.54 2.20 9.73
CA ILE A 132 -20.48 3.65 9.67
C ILE A 132 -19.09 4.08 9.20
N CYS A 133 -19.02 4.99 8.24
CA CYS A 133 -17.78 5.60 7.78
C CYS A 133 -17.95 7.11 7.58
N SER A 134 -16.87 7.85 7.39
CA SER A 134 -16.98 9.22 6.87
C SER A 134 -17.47 9.20 5.41
N GLU A 135 -18.22 10.22 4.99
CA GLU A 135 -18.76 10.30 3.63
C GLU A 135 -17.69 10.22 2.53
N VAL A 136 -16.49 10.79 2.79
CA VAL A 136 -15.34 10.75 1.87
C VAL A 136 -14.80 9.34 1.65
N LEU A 137 -15.09 8.41 2.56
CA LEU A 137 -14.68 7.01 2.48
C LEU A 137 -15.72 6.08 1.89
N LEU A 138 -16.93 6.57 1.59
CA LEU A 138 -18.00 5.73 1.08
C LEU A 138 -17.57 4.90 -0.15
N PRO A 139 -16.91 5.45 -1.19
CA PRO A 139 -16.46 4.66 -2.33
C PRO A 139 -15.47 3.56 -1.93
N ALA A 140 -14.53 3.87 -1.04
CA ALA A 140 -13.51 2.94 -0.58
C ALA A 140 -14.12 1.81 0.27
N LYS A 141 -15.07 2.13 1.15
CA LYS A 141 -15.80 1.14 1.96
C LYS A 141 -16.70 0.25 1.10
N ARG A 142 -17.33 0.79 0.06
CA ARG A 142 -18.09 -0.01 -0.93
C ARG A 142 -17.18 -0.97 -1.68
N ALA A 143 -16.03 -0.50 -2.14
CA ALA A 143 -15.02 -1.35 -2.79
C ALA A 143 -14.50 -2.47 -1.86
N LEU A 144 -14.36 -2.18 -0.56
CA LEU A 144 -13.97 -3.18 0.44
C LEU A 144 -15.06 -4.23 0.68
N ALA A 145 -16.33 -3.84 0.77
CA ALA A 145 -17.45 -4.77 0.90
C ALA A 145 -17.59 -5.67 -0.33
N ASP A 146 -17.44 -5.09 -1.53
CA ASP A 146 -17.41 -5.80 -2.82
C ASP A 146 -16.23 -6.79 -2.90
N LEU A 147 -15.02 -6.38 -2.47
CA LEU A 147 -13.86 -7.28 -2.35
C LEU A 147 -14.18 -8.50 -1.46
N ASN A 148 -14.90 -8.27 -0.37
CA ASN A 148 -15.30 -9.35 0.54
C ASN A 148 -16.52 -10.13 0.04
N GLY A 149 -17.09 -9.76 -1.12
CA GLY A 149 -18.12 -10.51 -1.84
C GLY A 149 -19.54 -10.00 -1.62
N MET A 150 -19.77 -8.96 -0.82
CA MET A 150 -21.12 -8.49 -0.47
C MET A 150 -21.25 -6.97 -0.69
N PRO A 151 -21.39 -6.52 -1.95
CA PRO A 151 -21.35 -5.10 -2.33
C PRO A 151 -22.56 -4.31 -1.79
N ALA A 152 -23.67 -5.00 -1.54
CA ALA A 152 -24.90 -4.43 -0.99
C ALA A 152 -24.87 -4.23 0.53
N ALA A 153 -23.79 -4.60 1.25
CA ALA A 153 -23.70 -4.42 2.69
C ALA A 153 -24.08 -2.98 3.11
N ARG A 154 -24.97 -2.82 4.09
CA ARG A 154 -25.50 -1.49 4.45
C ARG A 154 -24.42 -0.61 5.07
N LEU A 155 -24.36 0.64 4.63
CA LEU A 155 -23.44 1.65 5.11
C LEU A 155 -24.20 2.92 5.47
N VAL A 156 -23.79 3.58 6.56
CA VAL A 156 -24.19 4.94 6.91
C VAL A 156 -22.95 5.83 6.91
N THR A 157 -23.11 7.08 6.52
CA THR A 157 -22.02 8.05 6.47
C THR A 157 -22.22 9.16 7.47
N VAL A 158 -21.14 9.61 8.12
CA VAL A 158 -21.11 10.87 8.87
C VAL A 158 -20.42 11.96 8.04
N PRO A 159 -20.75 13.25 8.26
CA PRO A 159 -19.99 14.36 7.68
C PRO A 159 -18.54 14.29 8.15
N ALA A 160 -17.59 14.19 7.21
CA ALA A 160 -16.21 13.84 7.53
C ALA A 160 -15.54 14.91 8.40
N THR A 161 -15.73 16.18 8.05
CA THR A 161 -15.13 17.31 8.77
C THR A 161 -15.72 17.47 10.17
N ASP A 162 -17.04 17.38 10.31
CA ASP A 162 -17.70 17.56 11.60
C ASP A 162 -17.31 16.45 12.58
N TYR A 163 -17.27 15.20 12.10
CA TYR A 163 -16.80 14.07 12.91
C TYR A 163 -15.34 14.27 13.35
N CYS A 164 -14.45 14.67 12.43
CA CYS A 164 -13.05 14.96 12.73
C CYS A 164 -12.88 16.03 13.82
N VAL A 165 -13.65 17.12 13.76
CA VAL A 165 -13.64 18.19 14.75
C VAL A 165 -14.21 17.72 16.09
N ALA A 166 -15.25 16.89 16.04
CA ALA A 166 -15.98 16.43 17.23
C ALA A 166 -15.29 15.34 18.06
N LYS A 167 -14.21 14.72 17.56
CA LYS A 167 -13.58 13.52 18.16
C LYS A 167 -13.38 13.60 19.67
N ARG A 168 -13.06 14.78 20.19
CA ARG A 168 -12.80 15.02 21.62
C ARG A 168 -13.76 16.01 22.26
N GLU A 169 -14.82 16.38 21.56
CA GLU A 169 -15.75 17.45 21.96
C GLU A 169 -17.17 16.87 22.03
N PRO A 170 -17.63 16.38 23.21
CA PRO A 170 -18.91 15.71 23.36
C PRO A 170 -20.11 16.49 22.81
N GLU A 171 -20.16 17.80 23.03
CA GLU A 171 -21.25 18.64 22.53
C GLU A 171 -21.28 18.73 21.00
N LEU A 172 -20.11 18.76 20.35
CA LEU A 172 -20.05 18.71 18.89
C LEU A 172 -20.44 17.31 18.37
N MET A 173 -20.03 16.26 19.07
CA MET A 173 -20.33 14.88 18.69
C MET A 173 -21.83 14.57 18.77
N LYS A 174 -22.57 15.17 19.70
CA LYS A 174 -24.05 15.10 19.75
C LYS A 174 -24.69 15.53 18.43
N GLY A 175 -24.19 16.60 17.82
CA GLY A 175 -24.66 17.07 16.52
C GLY A 175 -24.39 16.07 15.41
N VAL A 176 -23.20 15.45 15.41
CA VAL A 176 -22.83 14.42 14.42
C VAL A 176 -23.72 13.18 14.56
N VAL A 177 -23.96 12.69 15.78
CA VAL A 177 -24.84 11.53 16.03
C VAL A 177 -26.28 11.85 15.65
N ALA A 178 -26.81 13.01 16.05
CA ALA A 178 -28.18 13.42 15.76
C ALA A 178 -28.44 13.51 14.25
N ALA A 179 -27.42 13.87 13.45
CA ALA A 179 -27.54 13.94 12.00
C ALA A 179 -27.69 12.57 11.31
N VAL A 180 -27.28 11.47 11.94
CA VAL A 180 -27.22 10.14 11.31
C VAL A 180 -28.00 9.04 12.01
N ILE A 181 -28.50 9.29 13.23
CA ILE A 181 -29.20 8.29 14.05
C ILE A 181 -30.42 7.69 13.34
N ASP A 182 -31.16 8.50 12.58
CA ASP A 182 -32.34 8.03 11.83
C ASP A 182 -31.95 7.05 10.73
N ASP A 183 -30.84 7.30 10.03
CA ASP A 183 -30.33 6.42 8.98
C ASP A 183 -29.76 5.12 9.54
N ILE A 184 -29.15 5.17 10.74
CA ILE A 184 -28.74 3.96 11.48
C ILE A 184 -29.98 3.12 11.83
N ILE A 185 -31.03 3.74 12.38
CA ILE A 185 -32.28 3.03 12.72
C ILE A 185 -32.91 2.41 11.48
N LYS A 186 -32.99 3.14 10.36
CA LYS A 186 -33.51 2.62 9.08
C LYS A 186 -32.67 1.45 8.58
N ALA A 187 -31.34 1.58 8.59
CA ALA A 187 -30.45 0.51 8.14
C ALA A 187 -30.62 -0.78 8.97
N LEU A 188 -30.95 -0.65 10.27
CA LEU A 188 -31.22 -1.80 11.14
C LEU A 188 -32.63 -2.38 10.97
N THR A 189 -33.61 -1.56 10.57
CA THR A 189 -35.04 -1.94 10.67
C THR A 189 -35.80 -2.06 9.37
N GLU A 190 -35.47 -1.29 8.34
CA GLU A 190 -36.17 -1.37 7.06
C GLU A 190 -35.88 -2.71 6.38
N PRO A 191 -36.91 -3.43 5.86
CA PRO A 191 -36.71 -4.68 5.14
C PRO A 191 -35.67 -4.56 4.02
N LEU A 192 -35.02 -5.67 3.68
CA LEU A 192 -34.11 -5.70 2.54
C LEU A 192 -34.88 -5.49 1.23
N THR A 193 -34.31 -4.70 0.33
CA THR A 193 -34.84 -4.57 -1.03
C THR A 193 -34.49 -5.80 -1.88
N GLU A 194 -35.20 -6.00 -2.99
CA GLU A 194 -34.85 -7.06 -3.96
C GLU A 194 -33.41 -6.93 -4.47
N GLU A 195 -32.93 -5.69 -4.64
CA GLU A 195 -31.55 -5.42 -5.05
C GLU A 195 -30.54 -5.80 -3.97
N GLU A 196 -30.82 -5.49 -2.71
CA GLU A 196 -29.94 -5.86 -1.59
C GLU A 196 -29.81 -7.37 -1.40
N MET A 197 -30.87 -8.12 -1.68
CA MET A 197 -30.89 -9.60 -1.60
C MET A 197 -30.28 -10.28 -2.84
N ARG A 198 -30.07 -9.54 -3.92
CA ARG A 198 -29.65 -10.10 -5.20
C ARG A 198 -28.23 -10.63 -5.12
N SER A 199 -28.07 -11.93 -5.39
CA SER A 199 -26.78 -12.54 -5.67
C SER A 199 -26.55 -12.61 -7.18
N TYR A 200 -25.31 -12.38 -7.63
CA TYR A 200 -24.95 -12.35 -9.04
C TYR A 200 -23.46 -12.66 -9.26
N GLU A 201 -23.08 -12.94 -10.49
CA GLU A 201 -21.67 -12.96 -10.90
C GLU A 201 -21.37 -11.68 -11.68
N ILE A 202 -20.21 -11.06 -11.42
CA ILE A 202 -19.76 -9.91 -12.19
C ILE A 202 -19.53 -10.36 -13.64
N GLU A 203 -20.35 -9.85 -14.55
CA GLU A 203 -20.15 -9.97 -15.98
C GLU A 203 -19.31 -8.81 -16.49
N TYR A 204 -18.30 -9.11 -17.30
CA TYR A 204 -17.45 -8.11 -17.92
C TYR A 204 -17.09 -8.54 -19.35
N ASP A 205 -17.14 -7.59 -20.28
CA ASP A 205 -16.81 -7.83 -21.68
C ASP A 205 -15.29 -7.74 -21.91
N TYR A 206 -14.64 -8.90 -21.93
CA TYR A 206 -13.20 -9.03 -22.20
C TYR A 206 -12.84 -9.03 -23.70
N SER A 207 -13.79 -8.77 -24.61
CA SER A 207 -13.46 -8.69 -26.04
C SER A 207 -12.55 -7.52 -26.34
N ASN A 208 -11.80 -7.63 -27.44
CA ASN A 208 -11.06 -6.51 -28.01
C ASN A 208 -11.98 -5.30 -28.24
N LYS A 209 -11.44 -4.10 -28.09
CA LYS A 209 -12.14 -2.84 -28.35
C LYS A 209 -11.62 -2.21 -29.63
N ILE A 210 -12.52 -1.64 -30.42
CA ILE A 210 -12.20 -1.09 -31.75
C ILE A 210 -12.52 0.40 -31.73
N PHE A 211 -11.52 1.21 -32.09
CA PHE A 211 -11.64 2.66 -32.18
C PHE A 211 -11.30 3.13 -33.58
N THR A 212 -12.23 3.84 -34.21
CA THR A 212 -12.09 4.24 -35.61
C THR A 212 -12.23 5.75 -35.76
N GLY A 213 -11.34 6.39 -36.52
CA GLY A 213 -11.30 7.82 -36.78
C GLY A 213 -10.85 8.17 -38.20
N ALA A 214 -11.02 9.42 -38.63
CA ALA A 214 -10.58 9.86 -39.95
C ALA A 214 -9.04 9.87 -40.11
N ASN A 215 -8.32 9.79 -38.99
CA ASN A 215 -6.87 9.71 -38.90
C ASN A 215 -6.48 9.05 -37.55
N TYR A 216 -5.18 8.80 -37.34
CA TYR A 216 -4.68 8.18 -36.11
C TYR A 216 -5.04 8.98 -34.86
N PHE A 217 -4.94 10.31 -34.91
CA PHE A 217 -5.22 11.15 -33.75
C PHE A 217 -6.66 10.96 -33.27
N GLU A 218 -7.65 11.03 -34.17
CA GLU A 218 -9.06 10.82 -33.80
C GLU A 218 -9.33 9.40 -33.26
N ALA A 219 -8.74 8.37 -33.85
CA ALA A 219 -8.89 7.00 -33.36
C ALA A 219 -8.25 6.84 -31.96
N ASN A 220 -7.06 7.43 -31.76
CA ASN A 220 -6.34 7.40 -30.49
C ASN A 220 -7.06 8.20 -29.41
N GLU A 221 -7.62 9.38 -29.70
CA GLU A 221 -8.38 10.17 -28.72
C GLU A 221 -9.60 9.39 -28.19
N LYS A 222 -10.31 8.67 -29.06
CA LYS A 222 -11.40 7.77 -28.62
C LYS A 222 -10.92 6.65 -27.71
N PHE A 223 -9.73 6.11 -27.97
CA PHE A 223 -9.08 5.15 -27.08
C PHE A 223 -8.71 5.77 -25.72
N GLN A 224 -8.12 6.98 -25.72
CA GLN A 224 -7.79 7.69 -24.46
C GLN A 224 -9.07 7.96 -23.64
N GLU A 225 -10.14 8.45 -24.29
CA GLU A 225 -11.42 8.73 -23.66
C GLU A 225 -12.05 7.45 -23.07
N TYR A 226 -12.02 6.34 -23.82
CA TYR A 226 -12.46 5.04 -23.32
C TYR A 226 -11.68 4.64 -22.07
N CYS A 227 -10.34 4.74 -22.08
CA CYS A 227 -9.53 4.42 -20.92
C CYS A 227 -9.77 5.34 -19.72
N ALA A 228 -10.05 6.63 -19.95
CA ALA A 228 -10.38 7.57 -18.89
C ALA A 228 -11.72 7.24 -18.24
N VAL A 229 -12.77 7.04 -19.04
CA VAL A 229 -14.14 6.75 -18.56
C VAL A 229 -14.21 5.39 -17.85
N ASN A 230 -13.41 4.41 -18.27
CA ASN A 230 -13.41 3.06 -17.68
C ASN A 230 -12.33 2.85 -16.61
N HIS A 231 -11.67 3.93 -16.15
CA HIS A 231 -10.63 3.87 -15.12
C HIS A 231 -9.51 2.86 -15.46
N LEU A 232 -9.00 2.91 -16.70
CA LEU A 232 -7.91 2.08 -17.22
C LEU A 232 -6.57 2.83 -17.36
N SER A 233 -6.55 4.11 -16.94
CA SER A 233 -5.39 4.99 -17.05
C SER A 233 -5.00 5.57 -15.71
N ASP A 234 -3.75 6.02 -15.63
CA ASP A 234 -3.18 6.80 -14.55
C ASP A 234 -3.34 8.32 -14.77
N GLY A 235 -4.18 8.73 -15.72
CA GLY A 235 -4.36 10.13 -16.13
C GLY A 235 -3.31 10.64 -17.13
N LEU A 236 -2.30 9.83 -17.48
CA LEU A 236 -1.32 10.16 -18.51
C LEU A 236 -1.67 9.44 -19.82
N ALA A 237 -1.21 9.99 -20.96
CA ALA A 237 -1.43 9.39 -22.28
C ALA A 237 -0.93 7.94 -22.34
N LEU A 238 -1.72 7.08 -22.96
CA LEU A 238 -1.45 5.64 -23.11
C LEU A 238 -1.07 5.30 -24.56
N ILE A 239 -0.27 4.26 -24.73
CA ILE A 239 -0.07 3.65 -26.05
C ILE A 239 -1.17 2.60 -26.27
N PRO A 240 -1.90 2.59 -27.40
CA PRO A 240 -2.89 1.57 -27.70
C PRO A 240 -2.25 0.16 -27.70
N PRO A 241 -2.71 -0.79 -26.86
CA PRO A 241 -2.15 -2.14 -26.82
C PRO A 241 -2.73 -2.99 -27.96
N THR A 242 -2.35 -2.70 -29.20
CA THR A 242 -2.75 -3.51 -30.36
C THR A 242 -2.12 -4.89 -30.29
N LYS A 243 -2.69 -5.84 -31.03
CA LYS A 243 -2.17 -7.21 -31.10
C LYS A 243 -0.69 -7.23 -31.48
N GLU A 244 -0.29 -6.47 -32.48
CA GLU A 244 1.09 -6.40 -32.97
C GLU A 244 2.04 -5.83 -31.92
N ALA A 245 1.61 -4.78 -31.21
CA ALA A 245 2.40 -4.17 -30.14
C ALA A 245 2.60 -5.13 -28.96
N VAL A 246 1.57 -5.91 -28.62
CA VAL A 246 1.63 -6.92 -27.55
C VAL A 246 2.47 -8.12 -27.95
N GLU A 247 2.36 -8.61 -29.20
CA GLU A 247 3.25 -9.68 -29.71
C GLU A 247 4.71 -9.23 -29.71
N TRP A 248 4.98 -7.96 -30.09
CA TRP A 248 6.33 -7.39 -29.99
C TRP A 248 6.82 -7.33 -28.55
N MET A 249 5.97 -6.88 -27.61
CA MET A 249 6.30 -6.86 -26.19
C MET A 249 6.63 -8.25 -25.64
N LEU A 250 5.84 -9.26 -26.01
CA LEU A 250 6.02 -10.65 -25.60
C LEU A 250 7.32 -11.28 -26.10
N SER A 251 7.92 -10.76 -27.18
CA SER A 251 9.25 -11.22 -27.63
C SER A 251 10.35 -10.97 -26.59
N GLY A 252 10.07 -10.16 -25.57
CA GLY A 252 10.95 -9.88 -24.44
C GLY A 252 11.14 -11.05 -23.47
N THR A 253 10.22 -12.02 -23.46
CA THR A 253 10.20 -13.10 -22.47
C THR A 253 10.10 -14.49 -23.11
N SER A 254 10.65 -15.49 -22.43
CA SER A 254 10.50 -16.91 -22.77
C SER A 254 9.29 -17.56 -22.07
N TYR A 255 8.60 -16.86 -21.17
CA TYR A 255 7.40 -17.39 -20.54
C TYR A 255 6.23 -17.47 -21.52
N PRO A 256 5.37 -18.51 -21.41
CA PRO A 256 4.18 -18.58 -22.22
C PRO A 256 3.18 -17.49 -21.79
N ARG A 257 2.43 -16.97 -22.76
CA ARG A 257 1.53 -15.82 -22.59
C ARG A 257 0.46 -16.01 -21.51
N ASP A 258 0.01 -17.24 -21.31
CA ASP A 258 -1.03 -17.65 -20.39
C ASP A 258 -0.49 -18.03 -19.00
N LYS A 259 0.84 -18.02 -18.79
CA LYS A 259 1.43 -18.25 -17.48
C LYS A 259 0.87 -17.24 -16.48
N ILE A 260 0.25 -17.77 -15.42
CA ILE A 260 -0.22 -16.99 -14.28
C ILE A 260 0.98 -16.68 -13.38
N ILE A 261 1.21 -15.40 -13.14
CA ILE A 261 2.25 -14.89 -12.24
C ILE A 261 1.70 -14.76 -10.81
N GLY A 262 0.43 -14.34 -10.67
CA GLY A 262 -0.22 -14.27 -9.37
C GLY A 262 -1.62 -13.64 -9.44
N LEU A 263 -2.25 -13.47 -8.29
CA LEU A 263 -3.50 -12.74 -8.16
C LEU A 263 -3.19 -11.32 -7.70
N MET A 264 -3.81 -10.34 -8.35
CA MET A 264 -3.57 -8.93 -8.06
C MET A 264 -4.76 -8.32 -7.34
N TYR A 265 -4.53 -7.84 -6.12
CA TYR A 265 -5.46 -7.01 -5.36
C TYR A 265 -5.65 -5.62 -6.02
N PRO A 266 -6.79 -4.93 -5.80
CA PRO A 266 -7.86 -5.28 -4.87
C PRO A 266 -8.76 -6.44 -5.32
N LYS A 267 -9.22 -6.54 -6.58
CA LYS A 267 -10.25 -7.55 -6.94
C LYS A 267 -9.74 -8.96 -7.23
N LYS A 268 -8.48 -9.27 -6.90
CA LYS A 268 -7.83 -10.57 -7.17
C LYS A 268 -7.90 -10.96 -8.65
N GLY A 269 -7.61 -10.02 -9.54
CA GLY A 269 -7.54 -10.32 -10.96
C GLY A 269 -6.32 -11.17 -11.29
N ILE A 270 -6.45 -12.05 -12.27
CA ILE A 270 -5.42 -13.01 -12.66
C ILE A 270 -4.36 -12.29 -13.50
N ALA A 271 -3.14 -12.18 -12.98
CA ALA A 271 -2.00 -11.58 -13.67
C ALA A 271 -1.31 -12.61 -14.56
N THR A 272 -1.73 -12.71 -15.82
CA THR A 272 -1.00 -13.49 -16.83
C THR A 272 0.13 -12.67 -17.46
N VAL A 273 1.11 -13.35 -18.06
CA VAL A 273 2.18 -12.69 -18.83
C VAL A 273 1.61 -11.78 -19.93
N GLU A 274 0.56 -12.20 -20.63
CA GLU A 274 -0.11 -11.38 -21.65
C GLU A 274 -0.73 -10.10 -21.07
N LYS A 275 -1.42 -10.18 -19.92
CA LYS A 275 -2.01 -8.99 -19.28
C LYS A 275 -0.96 -8.01 -18.75
N ILE A 276 0.18 -8.54 -18.28
CA ILE A 276 1.35 -7.73 -17.91
C ILE A 276 1.94 -7.06 -19.15
N ALA A 277 2.09 -7.79 -20.26
CA ALA A 277 2.59 -7.25 -21.52
C ALA A 277 1.67 -6.15 -22.08
N ILE A 278 0.35 -6.33 -22.04
CA ILE A 278 -0.64 -5.30 -22.42
C ILE A 278 -0.41 -4.02 -21.61
N SER A 279 -0.29 -4.12 -20.28
CA SER A 279 -0.05 -2.96 -19.40
C SER A 279 1.32 -2.32 -19.65
N ALA A 280 2.34 -3.12 -19.98
CA ALA A 280 3.67 -2.63 -20.34
C ALA A 280 3.67 -1.88 -21.69
N VAL A 281 2.90 -2.35 -22.67
CA VAL A 281 2.69 -1.62 -23.94
C VAL A 281 2.02 -0.28 -23.64
N MET A 282 0.93 -0.27 -22.88
CA MET A 282 0.22 0.96 -22.52
C MET A 282 1.12 1.99 -21.84
N ALA A 283 2.05 1.54 -20.99
CA ALA A 283 3.05 2.39 -20.33
C ALA A 283 4.11 2.95 -21.31
N GLY A 284 4.26 2.35 -22.49
CA GLY A 284 5.32 2.67 -23.44
C GLY A 284 6.64 1.97 -23.13
N ALA A 285 6.64 0.82 -22.45
CA ALA A 285 7.85 0.02 -22.20
C ALA A 285 8.44 -0.54 -23.52
N LYS A 286 9.60 -1.21 -23.42
CA LYS A 286 10.18 -2.00 -24.51
C LYS A 286 10.22 -3.48 -24.13
N PRO A 287 10.27 -4.41 -25.10
CA PRO A 287 10.27 -5.86 -24.83
C PRO A 287 11.38 -6.29 -23.87
N GLU A 288 12.60 -5.75 -24.01
CA GLU A 288 13.71 -6.08 -23.13
C GLU A 288 13.48 -5.71 -21.65
N TYR A 289 12.48 -4.88 -21.34
CA TYR A 289 12.10 -4.49 -19.97
C TYR A 289 11.09 -5.47 -19.36
N LEU A 290 10.34 -6.20 -20.19
CA LEU A 290 9.22 -7.05 -19.76
C LEU A 290 9.60 -8.08 -18.67
N PRO A 291 10.75 -8.77 -18.74
CA PRO A 291 11.14 -9.73 -17.69
C PRO A 291 11.31 -9.09 -16.31
N VAL A 292 11.81 -7.86 -16.26
CA VAL A 292 11.94 -7.09 -15.02
C VAL A 292 10.54 -6.73 -14.50
N ILE A 293 9.64 -6.29 -15.37
CA ILE A 293 8.24 -5.96 -15.01
C ILE A 293 7.53 -7.20 -14.48
N ILE A 294 7.69 -8.37 -15.13
CA ILE A 294 7.13 -9.65 -14.67
C ILE A 294 7.65 -9.98 -13.27
N ALA A 295 8.96 -9.88 -13.03
CA ALA A 295 9.55 -10.12 -11.71
C ALA A 295 9.01 -9.15 -10.66
N MET A 296 8.81 -7.87 -11.00
CA MET A 296 8.17 -6.89 -10.11
C MET A 296 6.74 -7.27 -9.75
N ILE A 297 5.95 -7.76 -10.71
CA ILE A 297 4.58 -8.26 -10.46
C ILE A 297 4.64 -9.49 -9.56
N GLU A 298 5.51 -10.46 -9.88
CA GLU A 298 5.71 -11.67 -9.09
C GLU A 298 6.06 -11.34 -7.64
N THR A 299 6.96 -10.38 -7.40
CA THR A 299 7.34 -9.94 -6.04
C THR A 299 6.13 -9.43 -5.25
N ILE A 300 5.28 -8.60 -5.85
CA ILE A 300 4.15 -8.00 -5.13
C ILE A 300 2.91 -8.89 -5.10
N THR A 301 2.82 -9.92 -5.94
CA THR A 301 1.72 -10.92 -5.94
C THR A 301 2.07 -12.19 -5.18
N ALA A 302 3.27 -12.28 -4.62
CA ALA A 302 3.67 -13.44 -3.86
C ALA A 302 2.85 -13.57 -2.56
N LYS A 303 2.55 -14.81 -2.17
CA LYS A 303 1.66 -15.14 -1.04
C LYS A 303 2.03 -14.41 0.27
N ASN A 304 3.31 -14.27 0.56
CA ASN A 304 3.80 -13.65 1.80
C ASN A 304 4.00 -12.13 1.68
N PHE A 305 3.60 -11.48 0.58
CA PHE A 305 3.65 -10.04 0.44
C PHE A 305 2.36 -9.41 0.95
N ASN A 306 2.45 -8.31 1.69
CA ASN A 306 1.30 -7.54 2.18
C ASN A 306 0.66 -6.74 1.03
N GLN A 307 0.16 -7.45 0.01
CA GLN A 307 -0.22 -6.87 -1.26
C GLN A 307 -1.37 -5.89 -1.10
N PHE A 308 -2.45 -6.25 -0.39
CA PHE A 308 -3.63 -5.39 -0.30
C PHE A 308 -3.28 -4.00 0.24
N HIS A 309 -2.56 -3.94 1.35
CA HIS A 309 -2.10 -2.69 1.96
C HIS A 309 -1.20 -1.88 1.01
N ILE A 310 -0.16 -2.52 0.46
CA ILE A 310 0.86 -1.80 -0.30
C ILE A 310 0.36 -1.42 -1.69
N VAL A 311 -0.37 -2.29 -2.37
CA VAL A 311 -0.88 -2.05 -3.72
C VAL A 311 -2.07 -1.09 -3.70
N ASN A 312 -2.97 -1.21 -2.72
CA ASN A 312 -4.19 -0.41 -2.72
C ASN A 312 -3.99 1.00 -2.13
N GLU A 313 -2.99 1.19 -1.26
CA GLU A 313 -2.91 2.40 -0.42
C GLU A 313 -1.60 3.17 -0.61
N ILE A 314 -0.46 2.56 -0.30
CA ILE A 314 0.83 3.26 -0.16
C ILE A 314 1.67 3.28 -1.44
N LEU A 315 1.45 2.28 -2.31
CA LEU A 315 2.27 1.91 -3.47
C LEU A 315 3.62 1.28 -3.09
N PRO A 316 4.06 0.23 -3.81
CA PRO A 316 5.36 -0.39 -3.57
C PRO A 316 6.52 0.47 -4.09
N ALA A 317 7.58 0.58 -3.30
CA ALA A 317 8.92 0.95 -3.74
C ALA A 317 9.67 -0.31 -4.18
N PHE A 318 10.39 -0.22 -5.30
CA PHE A 318 11.17 -1.32 -5.84
C PHE A 318 12.66 -0.99 -5.84
N PHE A 319 13.45 -2.01 -5.54
CA PHE A 319 14.89 -1.97 -5.56
C PHE A 319 15.41 -3.04 -6.51
N ILE A 320 16.25 -2.66 -7.46
CA ILE A 320 16.82 -3.59 -8.45
C ILE A 320 18.32 -3.70 -8.20
N SER A 321 18.81 -4.93 -8.12
CA SER A 321 20.22 -5.26 -7.93
C SER A 321 20.65 -6.33 -8.91
N GLY A 322 21.85 -6.21 -9.47
CA GLY A 322 22.45 -7.22 -10.35
C GLY A 322 22.75 -6.73 -11.77
N PRO A 323 23.48 -7.56 -12.54
CA PRO A 323 24.10 -7.16 -13.80
C PRO A 323 23.12 -6.75 -14.92
N ILE A 324 21.83 -7.09 -14.83
CA ILE A 324 20.81 -6.66 -15.81
C ILE A 324 20.70 -5.12 -15.90
N ILE A 325 21.07 -4.41 -14.84
CA ILE A 325 21.05 -2.95 -14.77
C ILE A 325 21.92 -2.35 -15.86
N LYS A 326 23.15 -2.88 -16.01
CA LYS A 326 24.11 -2.42 -17.00
C LYS A 326 23.71 -2.82 -18.42
N GLU A 327 23.19 -4.05 -18.56
CA GLU A 327 22.75 -4.58 -19.86
C GLU A 327 21.59 -3.76 -20.45
N LEU A 328 20.61 -3.39 -19.62
CA LEU A 328 19.46 -2.61 -20.04
C LEU A 328 19.69 -1.08 -20.00
N GLY A 329 20.81 -0.63 -19.43
CA GLY A 329 21.11 0.79 -19.25
C GLY A 329 20.14 1.48 -18.31
N ILE A 330 19.70 0.81 -17.23
CA ILE A 330 18.84 1.43 -16.22
C ILE A 330 19.62 2.51 -15.49
N ASN A 331 19.09 3.73 -15.43
CA ASN A 331 19.81 4.84 -14.80
C ASN A 331 19.87 4.66 -13.28
N ASN A 332 21.08 4.61 -12.74
CA ASN A 332 21.41 4.57 -11.32
C ASN A 332 22.41 5.67 -10.92
N LYS A 333 22.62 6.66 -11.80
CA LYS A 333 23.58 7.76 -11.64
C LYS A 333 22.84 9.07 -11.34
N ILE A 334 23.35 10.20 -11.83
CA ILE A 334 22.75 11.52 -11.68
C ILE A 334 21.26 11.47 -12.05
N GLY A 335 20.43 12.03 -11.16
CA GLY A 335 18.98 12.06 -11.37
C GLY A 335 18.34 10.67 -11.49
N TYR A 336 18.81 9.64 -10.77
CA TYR A 336 18.24 8.29 -10.84
C TYR A 336 16.74 8.19 -10.50
N LEU A 337 16.19 9.17 -9.78
CA LEU A 337 14.75 9.32 -9.52
C LEU A 337 14.07 10.39 -10.38
N ALA A 338 14.82 11.07 -11.25
CA ALA A 338 14.32 12.12 -12.12
C ALA A 338 13.75 11.51 -13.42
N PRO A 339 12.82 12.22 -14.09
CA PRO A 339 12.38 11.83 -15.43
C PRO A 339 13.52 11.93 -16.45
N GLY A 340 13.31 11.37 -17.64
CA GLY A 340 14.24 11.47 -18.77
C GLY A 340 14.85 10.13 -19.23
N HIS A 341 14.69 9.08 -18.44
CA HIS A 341 15.12 7.72 -18.79
C HIS A 341 13.90 6.83 -18.99
N ARG A 342 13.59 6.49 -20.26
CA ARG A 342 12.40 5.71 -20.63
C ARG A 342 12.27 4.43 -19.80
N ILE A 343 13.35 3.67 -19.64
CA ILE A 343 13.33 2.42 -18.87
C ILE A 343 12.91 2.66 -17.40
N ASN A 344 13.55 3.59 -16.68
CA ASN A 344 13.20 3.90 -15.30
C ASN A 344 11.73 4.31 -15.17
N SER A 345 11.25 5.19 -16.04
CA SER A 345 9.87 5.69 -15.97
C SER A 345 8.84 4.61 -16.34
N THR A 346 9.13 3.78 -17.33
CA THR A 346 8.18 2.78 -17.84
C THR A 346 8.13 1.52 -16.99
N LEU A 347 9.20 1.15 -16.27
CA LEU A 347 9.14 0.05 -15.29
C LEU A 347 8.07 0.31 -14.23
N GLY A 348 8.17 1.43 -13.52
CA GLY A 348 7.23 1.77 -12.46
C GLY A 348 5.80 2.04 -12.98
N ARG A 349 5.68 2.73 -14.13
CA ARG A 349 4.38 2.97 -14.76
C ARG A 349 3.70 1.68 -15.23
N SER A 350 4.45 0.72 -15.76
CA SER A 350 3.89 -0.59 -16.17
C SER A 350 3.28 -1.33 -14.98
N VAL A 351 3.96 -1.33 -13.83
CA VAL A 351 3.42 -1.95 -12.61
C VAL A 351 2.18 -1.20 -12.11
N LEU A 352 2.14 0.14 -12.24
CA LEU A 352 0.95 0.91 -11.88
C LEU A 352 -0.24 0.53 -12.78
N LEU A 353 -0.05 0.48 -14.09
CA LEU A 353 -1.10 0.07 -15.02
C LEU A 353 -1.53 -1.38 -14.79
N CYS A 354 -0.62 -2.28 -14.40
CA CYS A 354 -1.01 -3.62 -13.95
C CYS A 354 -1.96 -3.54 -12.75
N MET A 355 -1.68 -2.70 -11.75
CA MET A 355 -2.56 -2.55 -10.58
C MET A 355 -3.95 -2.01 -10.96
N ILE A 356 -4.00 -1.03 -11.85
CA ILE A 356 -5.24 -0.43 -12.34
C ILE A 356 -6.07 -1.45 -13.14
N ASN A 357 -5.41 -2.13 -14.07
CA ASN A 357 -6.06 -2.96 -15.07
C ASN A 357 -6.28 -4.39 -14.56
N ILE A 358 -5.21 -5.06 -14.10
CA ILE A 358 -5.25 -6.43 -13.60
C ILE A 358 -5.83 -6.45 -12.19
N GLY A 359 -5.40 -5.55 -11.31
CA GLY A 359 -5.90 -5.47 -9.94
C GLY A 359 -7.32 -4.89 -9.81
N TRP A 360 -7.82 -4.25 -10.88
CA TRP A 360 -9.05 -3.45 -10.87
C TRP A 360 -9.01 -2.29 -9.87
N ARG A 361 -7.84 -1.72 -9.65
CA ARG A 361 -7.71 -0.56 -8.77
C ARG A 361 -8.23 0.70 -9.47
N ASP A 362 -9.22 1.32 -8.86
CA ASP A 362 -9.67 2.66 -9.25
C ASP A 362 -8.83 3.71 -8.53
N MET A 363 -8.04 4.47 -9.29
CA MET A 363 -7.15 5.50 -8.75
C MET A 363 -7.90 6.75 -8.26
N THR A 364 -9.21 6.84 -8.51
CA THR A 364 -10.07 7.91 -7.96
C THR A 364 -10.52 7.61 -6.53
N ILE A 365 -10.38 6.37 -6.07
CA ILE A 365 -10.75 5.92 -4.73
C ILE A 365 -9.48 5.82 -3.86
N TYR A 366 -9.37 6.68 -2.85
CA TYR A 366 -8.29 6.62 -1.86
C TYR A 366 -8.80 6.03 -0.54
N SER A 367 -8.11 5.01 -0.05
CA SER A 367 -8.42 4.26 1.18
C SER A 367 -8.02 4.97 2.48
N SER A 368 -7.20 6.01 2.40
CA SER A 368 -6.81 6.87 3.51
C SER A 368 -7.17 8.32 3.19
N PRO A 369 -8.16 8.93 3.87
CA PRO A 369 -8.62 10.29 3.59
C PRO A 369 -7.72 11.37 4.20
N GLY A 370 -6.47 11.05 4.57
CA GLY A 370 -5.57 11.98 5.27
C GLY A 370 -4.31 12.40 4.51
N GLY A 371 -3.99 11.78 3.37
CA GLY A 371 -2.80 12.11 2.60
C GLY A 371 -3.09 13.12 1.48
N PRO A 372 -2.16 14.02 1.11
CA PRO A 372 -2.31 14.91 -0.06
C PRO A 372 -2.27 14.17 -1.42
N GLY A 373 -2.48 12.85 -1.43
CA GLY A 373 -1.98 11.96 -2.47
C GLY A 373 -0.45 11.81 -2.42
N GLN A 374 0.13 11.04 -3.34
CA GLN A 374 1.57 10.87 -3.44
C GLN A 374 2.01 11.11 -4.88
N GLN A 375 2.87 12.09 -5.13
CA GLN A 375 3.37 12.39 -6.48
C GLN A 375 4.12 11.21 -7.11
N ALA A 376 4.71 10.33 -6.28
CA ALA A 376 5.31 9.08 -6.74
C ALA A 376 4.30 8.10 -7.36
N ALA A 377 2.99 8.36 -7.22
CA ALA A 377 1.93 7.52 -7.80
C ALA A 377 1.94 7.44 -9.32
N TYR A 378 2.54 8.42 -10.02
CA TYR A 378 2.57 8.43 -11.49
C TYR A 378 3.73 7.65 -12.11
N ALA A 379 4.80 7.34 -11.37
CA ALA A 379 6.00 6.67 -11.92
C ALA A 379 6.65 5.61 -11.01
N LYS A 380 6.16 5.47 -9.76
CA LYS A 380 6.70 4.63 -8.68
C LYS A 380 8.17 4.90 -8.31
N THR A 381 8.51 4.64 -7.05
CA THR A 381 9.89 4.70 -6.58
C THR A 381 10.63 3.45 -7.09
N ILE A 382 11.39 3.59 -8.18
CA ILE A 382 12.34 2.57 -8.66
C ILE A 382 13.75 3.01 -8.31
N ILE A 383 14.38 2.27 -7.41
CA ILE A 383 15.76 2.50 -6.98
C ILE A 383 16.61 1.38 -7.54
N VAL A 384 17.76 1.74 -8.09
CA VAL A 384 18.59 0.80 -8.83
C VAL A 384 20.01 0.91 -8.31
N GLU A 385 20.59 -0.22 -7.94
CA GLU A 385 21.92 -0.27 -7.37
C GLU A 385 22.98 0.12 -8.41
N ASN A 386 23.93 0.96 -8.01
CA ASN A 386 25.13 1.29 -8.77
C ASN A 386 26.30 0.44 -8.27
N GLN A 387 26.35 -0.80 -8.77
CA GLN A 387 27.39 -1.77 -8.43
C GLN A 387 28.80 -1.28 -8.84
N ASP A 388 28.92 -0.56 -9.96
CA ASP A 388 30.20 -0.05 -10.46
C ASP A 388 30.84 1.00 -9.51
N GLU A 389 30.02 1.69 -8.71
CA GLU A 389 30.46 2.73 -7.76
C GLU A 389 30.32 2.30 -6.29
N SER A 390 29.85 1.08 -6.05
CA SER A 390 29.75 0.51 -4.71
C SER A 390 31.12 -0.03 -4.26
N PRO A 391 31.57 0.28 -3.03
CA PRO A 391 32.76 -0.33 -2.46
C PRO A 391 32.50 -1.73 -1.86
N TRP A 392 31.24 -2.18 -1.86
CA TRP A 392 30.80 -3.45 -1.28
C TRP A 392 30.10 -4.33 -2.31
N GLU A 393 29.93 -5.61 -1.98
CA GLU A 393 29.13 -6.56 -2.73
C GLU A 393 27.67 -6.10 -2.90
N SER A 394 27.05 -6.54 -3.99
CA SER A 394 25.70 -6.13 -4.35
C SER A 394 24.65 -6.60 -3.35
N TRP A 395 23.50 -5.96 -3.37
CA TRP A 395 22.34 -6.42 -2.58
C TRP A 395 21.92 -7.85 -2.94
N ALA A 396 22.00 -8.23 -4.22
CA ALA A 396 21.77 -9.60 -4.67
C ALA A 396 22.74 -10.59 -3.99
N GLU A 397 24.04 -10.34 -4.05
CA GLU A 397 25.06 -11.19 -3.43
C GLU A 397 24.90 -11.29 -1.91
N GLN A 398 24.55 -10.17 -1.24
CA GLN A 398 24.23 -10.15 0.19
C GLN A 398 23.07 -11.04 0.59
N ASN A 399 22.12 -11.26 -0.32
CA ASN A 399 20.96 -12.11 -0.10
C ASN A 399 21.19 -13.54 -0.65
N GLY A 400 22.43 -13.90 -0.97
CA GLY A 400 22.82 -15.27 -1.35
C GLY A 400 22.61 -15.60 -2.83
N TYR A 401 22.31 -14.60 -3.67
CA TYR A 401 22.19 -14.80 -5.13
C TYR A 401 23.56 -14.73 -5.81
N GLY A 402 23.70 -15.43 -6.93
CA GLY A 402 24.96 -15.45 -7.70
C GLY A 402 25.31 -14.11 -8.35
N PRO A 403 26.58 -13.87 -8.71
CA PRO A 403 27.02 -12.60 -9.32
C PRO A 403 26.42 -12.34 -10.72
N GLU A 404 25.90 -13.38 -11.37
CA GLU A 404 25.21 -13.28 -12.66
C GLU A 404 23.67 -13.17 -12.49
N GLU A 405 23.15 -13.26 -11.26
CA GLU A 405 21.71 -13.15 -10.98
C GLU A 405 21.33 -11.70 -10.69
N SER A 406 20.20 -11.28 -11.24
CA SER A 406 19.60 -9.98 -10.92
C SER A 406 18.29 -10.19 -10.18
N ILE A 407 18.02 -9.37 -9.17
CA ILE A 407 16.82 -9.46 -8.34
C ILE A 407 16.03 -8.16 -8.31
N VAL A 408 14.73 -8.32 -8.09
CA VAL A 408 13.81 -7.26 -7.68
C VAL A 408 13.44 -7.46 -6.23
N THR A 409 13.59 -6.41 -5.44
CA THR A 409 13.09 -6.32 -4.07
C THR A 409 11.94 -5.33 -4.02
N ALA A 410 10.85 -5.66 -3.33
CA ALA A 410 9.75 -4.72 -3.09
C ALA A 410 9.61 -4.40 -1.60
N CYS A 411 9.32 -3.13 -1.30
CA CYS A 411 8.96 -2.70 0.04
C CYS A 411 7.91 -1.57 0.07
N GLU A 412 7.24 -1.38 1.20
CA GLU A 412 6.47 -0.19 1.52
C GLU A 412 7.40 1.02 1.78
N GLU A 413 6.91 2.23 1.50
CA GLU A 413 7.58 3.49 1.82
C GLU A 413 6.64 4.34 2.69
N ASN A 414 6.88 4.41 4.01
CA ASN A 414 6.10 5.29 4.90
C ASN A 414 6.71 6.69 5.04
N GLY A 415 8.04 6.79 4.94
CA GLY A 415 8.73 8.06 5.06
C GLY A 415 10.12 8.03 4.45
N ARG A 416 10.57 9.19 3.96
CA ARG A 416 11.88 9.38 3.36
C ARG A 416 12.62 10.52 4.05
N THR A 417 13.80 10.22 4.58
CA THR A 417 14.67 11.22 5.21
C THR A 417 15.94 11.35 4.37
N GLY A 418 16.10 12.50 3.72
CA GLY A 418 17.31 12.84 2.96
C GLY A 418 18.37 13.50 3.84
N PHE A 419 19.63 13.34 3.48
CA PHE A 419 20.74 14.10 4.05
C PHE A 419 21.70 14.53 2.96
N ALA A 420 22.25 15.74 3.10
CA ALA A 420 23.01 16.38 2.04
C ALA A 420 24.22 15.54 1.63
N GLY A 421 24.31 15.25 0.32
CA GLY A 421 25.52 14.71 -0.29
C GLY A 421 26.62 15.76 -0.36
N GLU A 422 27.86 15.33 -0.64
CA GLU A 422 29.01 16.24 -0.67
C GLU A 422 28.88 17.38 -1.68
N CYS A 423 28.14 17.16 -2.78
CA CYS A 423 27.94 18.18 -3.80
C CYS A 423 27.14 19.40 -3.30
N MET A 424 26.43 19.27 -2.17
CA MET A 424 25.53 20.30 -1.62
C MET A 424 25.87 20.69 -0.18
N SER A 425 26.91 20.10 0.43
CA SER A 425 27.26 20.33 1.84
C SER A 425 28.75 20.19 2.11
N ASN A 426 29.28 21.14 2.88
CA ASN A 426 30.65 21.13 3.42
C ASN A 426 30.76 20.38 4.75
N ALA A 427 29.75 19.59 5.14
CA ALA A 427 29.81 18.78 6.35
C ALA A 427 31.05 17.86 6.32
N THR A 428 31.63 17.59 7.47
CA THR A 428 32.68 16.59 7.63
C THR A 428 32.08 15.18 7.56
N TYR A 429 32.93 14.17 7.37
CA TYR A 429 32.52 12.77 7.45
C TYR A 429 31.83 12.44 8.79
N SER A 430 32.39 12.91 9.92
CA SER A 430 31.84 12.67 11.25
C SER A 430 30.45 13.28 11.43
N GLU A 431 30.22 14.50 10.93
CA GLU A 431 28.90 15.15 10.96
C GLU A 431 27.87 14.40 10.12
N ARG A 432 28.26 13.94 8.92
CA ARG A 432 27.38 13.10 8.09
C ARG A 432 27.08 11.76 8.74
N LEU A 433 28.09 11.09 9.30
CA LEU A 433 27.91 9.83 10.02
C LEU A 433 26.94 10.01 11.19
N ALA A 434 27.06 11.10 11.95
CA ALA A 434 26.12 11.44 13.02
C ALA A 434 24.70 11.70 12.49
N ALA A 435 24.55 12.40 11.36
CA ALA A 435 23.25 12.66 10.74
C ALA A 435 22.54 11.36 10.32
N VAL A 436 23.27 10.42 9.69
CA VAL A 436 22.74 9.09 9.33
C VAL A 436 22.36 8.30 10.56
N THR A 437 23.25 8.26 11.55
CA THR A 437 23.02 7.52 12.80
C THR A 437 21.74 7.98 13.49
N LYS A 438 21.46 9.31 13.49
CA LYS A 438 20.27 9.89 14.12
C LYS A 438 18.95 9.43 13.52
N ILE A 439 18.92 8.98 12.25
CA ILE A 439 17.70 8.49 11.59
C ILE A 439 17.19 7.20 12.24
N PHE A 440 18.09 6.40 12.80
CA PHE A 440 17.78 5.13 13.47
C PHE A 440 17.41 5.31 14.95
N ASN A 441 17.49 6.53 15.47
CA ASN A 441 17.20 6.79 16.88
C ASN A 441 15.70 6.67 17.14
N SER A 442 15.32 6.31 18.37
CA SER A 442 13.92 6.17 18.82
C SER A 442 13.12 7.48 18.76
N ASN A 443 13.81 8.62 18.60
CA ASN A 443 13.24 9.97 18.44
C ASN A 443 13.34 10.49 17.00
N SER A 444 13.50 9.59 16.02
CA SER A 444 13.52 9.98 14.61
C SER A 444 12.15 10.57 14.22
N PRO A 445 12.10 11.56 13.32
CA PRO A 445 10.85 12.24 12.95
C PRO A 445 9.73 11.27 12.54
N MET A 446 10.08 10.19 11.85
CA MET A 446 9.12 9.18 11.41
C MET A 446 8.56 8.37 12.59
N LEU A 447 9.41 7.87 13.51
CA LEU A 447 8.95 7.18 14.71
C LEU A 447 8.14 8.09 15.65
N THR A 448 8.48 9.38 15.68
CA THR A 448 7.69 10.38 16.43
C THR A 448 6.32 10.63 15.78
N MET A 449 6.25 10.69 14.44
CA MET A 449 5.03 10.94 13.69
C MET A 449 4.05 9.75 13.72
N MET A 450 4.56 8.54 13.50
CA MET A 450 3.74 7.32 13.36
C MET A 450 3.46 6.61 14.69
N GLY A 451 4.08 7.07 15.78
CA GLY A 451 4.18 6.30 17.02
C GLY A 451 5.24 5.22 16.89
N SER A 452 6.11 5.10 17.89
CA SER A 452 7.18 4.10 17.86
C SER A 452 6.65 2.80 18.46
N PRO A 453 6.67 1.68 17.71
CA PRO A 453 6.13 0.43 18.18
C PRO A 453 6.94 -0.09 19.37
N ARG A 454 6.30 -0.93 20.18
CA ARG A 454 6.98 -1.61 21.28
C ARG A 454 8.00 -2.62 20.77
N SER A 455 7.70 -3.29 19.65
CA SER A 455 8.60 -4.21 18.94
C SER A 455 9.10 -3.58 17.64
N THR A 456 10.37 -3.79 17.31
CA THR A 456 10.99 -3.30 16.06
C THR A 456 11.14 -4.38 14.99
N GLU A 457 10.54 -5.55 15.18
CA GLU A 457 10.55 -6.69 14.25
C GLU A 457 9.99 -6.36 12.85
N ASN A 458 9.10 -5.37 12.77
CA ASN A 458 8.44 -4.97 11.53
C ASN A 458 9.04 -3.73 10.87
N ILE A 459 9.96 -3.03 11.54
CA ILE A 459 10.58 -1.84 10.98
C ILE A 459 11.55 -2.25 9.85
N ARG A 460 11.58 -1.50 8.75
CA ARG A 460 12.57 -1.67 7.67
C ARG A 460 13.25 -0.36 7.39
N TYR A 461 14.54 -0.41 7.16
CA TYR A 461 15.34 0.74 6.74
C TYR A 461 15.98 0.43 5.40
N MET A 462 15.62 1.17 4.35
CA MET A 462 16.23 1.07 3.03
C MET A 462 17.07 2.32 2.79
N MET A 463 18.37 2.17 2.94
CA MET A 463 19.36 3.22 2.77
C MET A 463 19.86 3.25 1.34
N VAL A 464 19.72 4.41 0.70
CA VAL A 464 20.35 4.71 -0.58
C VAL A 464 21.46 5.71 -0.34
N LEU A 465 22.70 5.25 -0.41
CA LEU A 465 23.89 6.04 -0.15
C LEU A 465 24.43 6.62 -1.46
N HIS A 466 24.75 7.91 -1.43
CA HIS A 466 25.60 8.50 -2.45
C HIS A 466 26.98 7.81 -2.43
N PRO A 467 27.61 7.54 -3.59
CA PRO A 467 28.89 6.83 -3.67
C PRO A 467 29.97 7.40 -2.75
N THR A 468 30.03 8.72 -2.58
CA THR A 468 31.04 9.31 -1.69
C THR A 468 30.87 8.89 -0.23
N MET A 469 29.63 8.84 0.28
CA MET A 469 29.37 8.39 1.64
C MET A 469 29.74 6.90 1.79
N ALA A 470 29.37 6.08 0.80
CA ALA A 470 29.72 4.67 0.79
C ALA A 470 31.25 4.46 0.81
N ARG A 471 32.00 5.18 -0.05
CA ARG A 471 33.47 5.13 -0.07
C ARG A 471 34.10 5.63 1.22
N GLN A 472 33.56 6.68 1.83
CA GLN A 472 34.06 7.17 3.13
C GLN A 472 33.87 6.14 4.25
N LEU A 473 32.71 5.49 4.30
CA LEU A 473 32.46 4.38 5.23
C LEU A 473 33.45 3.23 5.00
N ALA A 474 33.64 2.82 3.74
CA ALA A 474 34.59 1.76 3.40
C ALA A 474 36.05 2.13 3.75
N ASN A 475 36.47 3.37 3.48
CA ASN A 475 37.79 3.89 3.87
C ASN A 475 37.99 3.92 5.40
N ALA A 476 36.90 4.08 6.16
CA ALA A 476 36.90 3.97 7.61
C ALA A 476 36.87 2.51 8.11
N GLY A 477 36.93 1.52 7.21
CA GLY A 477 36.97 0.10 7.53
C GLY A 477 35.60 -0.57 7.67
N PHE A 478 34.49 0.12 7.35
CA PHE A 478 33.17 -0.48 7.43
C PHE A 478 32.91 -1.43 6.25
N THR A 479 32.45 -2.65 6.57
CA THR A 479 31.64 -3.47 5.67
C THR A 479 30.17 -3.05 5.81
N LYS A 480 29.27 -3.45 4.89
CA LYS A 480 27.83 -3.18 5.10
C LYS A 480 27.35 -3.74 6.43
N GLN A 481 27.77 -4.97 6.78
CA GLN A 481 27.37 -5.62 8.03
C GLN A 481 27.91 -4.92 9.27
N SER A 482 29.20 -4.54 9.30
CA SER A 482 29.74 -3.83 10.46
C SER A 482 29.16 -2.42 10.59
N PHE A 483 28.75 -1.79 9.49
CA PHE A 483 28.04 -0.52 9.54
C PHE A 483 26.60 -0.67 10.06
N ILE A 484 25.88 -1.71 9.64
CA ILE A 484 24.55 -2.03 10.20
C ILE A 484 24.66 -2.31 11.70
N GLN A 485 25.66 -3.09 12.13
CA GLN A 485 25.91 -3.33 13.55
C GLN A 485 26.25 -2.02 14.29
N TYR A 486 27.06 -1.15 13.70
CA TYR A 486 27.34 0.17 14.28
C TYR A 486 26.06 1.00 14.47
N LEU A 487 25.16 1.03 13.48
CA LEU A 487 23.87 1.72 13.58
C LEU A 487 22.99 1.12 14.67
N HIS A 488 22.99 -0.21 14.80
CA HIS A 488 22.30 -0.93 15.86
C HIS A 488 22.80 -0.51 17.24
N ASP A 489 24.10 -0.67 17.48
CA ASP A 489 24.73 -0.44 18.79
C ASP A 489 24.60 1.02 19.22
N LYS A 490 24.74 1.97 18.28
CA LYS A 490 24.65 3.41 18.58
C LYS A 490 23.24 3.90 18.89
N ASN A 491 22.21 3.18 18.46
CA ASN A 491 20.81 3.59 18.65
C ASN A 491 20.04 2.66 19.60
N THR A 492 20.70 1.67 20.19
CA THR A 492 20.11 0.80 21.20
C THR A 492 20.01 1.54 22.53
N ILE A 493 18.81 1.56 23.11
CA ILE A 493 18.58 1.99 24.49
C ILE A 493 18.69 0.74 25.35
N ASP A 494 19.78 0.61 26.10
CA ASP A 494 20.01 -0.48 27.05
C ASP A 494 20.24 0.15 28.44
N TRP A 495 19.20 0.15 29.27
CA TRP A 495 19.23 0.85 30.56
C TRP A 495 20.40 0.43 31.44
N ASP A 496 20.77 -0.85 31.39
CA ASP A 496 21.80 -1.42 32.24
C ASP A 496 23.21 -1.04 31.79
N LYS A 497 23.38 -0.65 30.53
CA LYS A 497 24.65 -0.16 29.96
C LYS A 497 24.78 1.36 29.91
N MET A 498 23.68 2.10 30.06
CA MET A 498 23.68 3.56 30.04
C MET A 498 24.32 4.16 31.29
N THR A 499 25.06 5.25 31.09
CA THR A 499 25.54 6.13 32.16
C THR A 499 24.38 6.90 32.82
N GLU A 500 24.59 7.44 34.03
CA GLU A 500 23.52 8.19 34.70
C GLU A 500 23.14 9.48 33.95
N GLU A 501 24.09 10.11 33.26
CA GLU A 501 23.81 11.27 32.39
C GLU A 501 22.89 10.90 31.21
N GLU A 502 23.15 9.77 30.55
CA GLU A 502 22.32 9.25 29.48
C GLU A 502 20.92 8.87 29.98
N ARG A 503 20.81 8.28 31.18
CA ARG A 503 19.52 7.97 31.82
C ARG A 503 18.75 9.24 32.14
N GLU A 504 19.41 10.28 32.66
CA GLU A 504 18.76 11.56 32.95
C GLU A 504 18.24 12.22 31.68
N LYS A 505 19.01 12.16 30.59
CA LYS A 505 18.57 12.61 29.27
C LYS A 505 17.38 11.81 28.75
N LEU A 506 17.41 10.48 28.86
CA LEU A 506 16.30 9.61 28.47
C LEU A 506 15.02 9.94 29.24
N ARG A 507 15.11 10.13 30.56
CA ARG A 507 13.98 10.57 31.39
C ARG A 507 13.40 11.89 30.90
N LYS A 508 14.26 12.87 30.56
CA LYS A 508 13.83 14.18 30.02
C LYS A 508 13.13 14.03 28.66
N ASP A 509 13.68 13.22 27.76
CA ASP A 509 13.11 13.01 26.43
C ASP A 509 11.78 12.26 26.47
N VAL A 510 11.64 11.26 27.37
CA VAL A 510 10.37 10.54 27.62
C VAL A 510 9.33 11.45 28.28
N ALA A 511 9.72 12.22 29.31
CA ALA A 511 8.82 13.20 29.94
C ALA A 511 8.33 14.28 28.96
N ALA A 512 9.16 14.65 27.99
CA ALA A 512 8.82 15.56 26.90
C ALA A 512 8.07 14.89 25.72
N ASN A 513 7.71 13.60 25.85
CA ASN A 513 7.02 12.81 24.84
C ASN A 513 7.74 12.76 23.47
N LYS A 514 9.08 12.82 23.46
CA LYS A 514 9.88 12.70 22.23
C LYS A 514 10.09 11.27 21.77
N ILE A 515 9.90 10.31 22.68
CA ILE A 515 10.05 8.87 22.45
C ILE A 515 8.68 8.19 22.59
N PRO A 516 7.82 8.19 21.56
CA PRO A 516 6.52 7.54 21.70
C PRO A 516 6.65 6.05 22.04
N GLY A 517 5.64 5.52 22.72
CA GLY A 517 5.61 4.11 23.13
C GLY A 517 6.49 3.74 24.33
N LEU A 518 7.20 4.71 24.94
CA LEU A 518 7.94 4.52 26.18
C LEU A 518 7.44 5.51 27.24
N SER A 519 7.13 5.01 28.44
CA SER A 519 6.69 5.81 29.58
C SER A 519 7.78 5.93 30.64
N LEU A 520 7.62 6.85 31.60
CA LEU A 520 8.58 6.96 32.72
C LEU A 520 8.64 5.69 33.59
N GLU A 521 7.56 4.89 33.62
CA GLU A 521 7.49 3.63 34.38
C GLU A 521 8.28 2.49 33.73
N ASP A 522 8.53 2.61 32.42
CA ASP A 522 9.34 1.66 31.64
C ASP A 522 10.85 1.89 31.86
N LEU A 523 11.25 3.04 32.41
CA LEU A 523 12.66 3.45 32.61
C LEU A 523 13.28 2.81 33.86
N LYS A 524 13.57 1.51 33.77
CA LYS A 524 14.10 0.68 34.86
C LYS A 524 15.06 -0.41 34.35
N PRO A 525 15.82 -1.08 35.24
CA PRO A 525 16.69 -2.19 34.86
C PRO A 525 15.98 -3.24 34.02
N GLY A 526 16.68 -3.75 33.00
CA GLY A 526 16.13 -4.67 31.99
C GLY A 526 15.42 -4.00 30.80
N LEU A 527 15.30 -2.66 30.75
CA LEU A 527 14.81 -1.98 29.55
C LEU A 527 15.82 -2.10 28.41
N LEU A 528 15.39 -2.73 27.31
CA LEU A 528 16.11 -2.83 26.05
C LEU A 528 15.20 -2.37 24.90
N ARG A 529 15.66 -1.41 24.11
CA ARG A 529 14.99 -0.96 22.88
C ARG A 529 15.99 -0.86 21.73
N GLU A 530 15.88 -1.79 20.81
CA GLU A 530 16.73 -1.90 19.62
C GLU A 530 16.12 -1.08 18.47
N PRO A 531 16.90 -0.39 17.63
CA PRO A 531 16.37 0.39 16.50
C PRO A 531 15.71 -0.50 15.42
N PHE A 532 16.16 -1.74 15.31
CA PHE A 532 15.62 -2.82 14.51
C PHE A 532 16.06 -4.14 15.16
N LYS A 533 15.31 -5.22 14.95
CA LYS A 533 15.54 -6.50 15.63
C LYS A 533 16.74 -7.27 15.08
N GLU A 534 16.95 -7.21 13.77
CA GLU A 534 17.97 -7.95 13.04
C GLU A 534 18.57 -7.10 11.92
N GLY A 535 19.85 -7.30 11.62
CA GLY A 535 20.54 -6.56 10.55
C GLY A 535 19.94 -6.79 9.15
N SER A 536 19.26 -7.91 8.95
CA SER A 536 18.53 -8.25 7.72
C SER A 536 17.39 -7.26 7.39
N GLN A 537 16.95 -6.47 8.37
CA GLN A 537 15.95 -5.39 8.21
C GLN A 537 16.52 -4.11 7.61
N VAL A 538 17.83 -4.02 7.40
CA VAL A 538 18.50 -2.85 6.83
C VAL A 538 19.04 -3.18 5.44
N LEU A 539 18.40 -2.62 4.40
CA LEU A 539 18.87 -2.67 3.02
C LEU A 539 19.80 -1.49 2.78
N ILE A 540 20.98 -1.72 2.19
CA ILE A 540 21.92 -0.66 1.82
C ILE A 540 22.29 -0.80 0.34
N MET A 541 21.93 0.21 -0.45
CA MET A 541 22.32 0.34 -1.86
C MET A 541 23.10 1.63 -2.09
N VAL A 542 24.00 1.61 -3.08
CA VAL A 542 24.69 2.81 -3.58
C VAL A 542 24.02 3.27 -4.86
N ALA A 543 23.70 4.56 -4.99
CA ALA A 543 23.15 5.14 -6.22
C ALA A 543 23.39 6.66 -6.28
N GLY A 544 23.21 7.27 -7.45
CA GLY A 544 23.21 8.72 -7.57
C GLY A 544 24.56 9.37 -7.85
N THR A 545 25.50 8.66 -8.50
CA THR A 545 26.81 9.23 -8.85
C THR A 545 26.70 10.53 -9.65
N GLY A 546 27.48 11.54 -9.28
CA GLY A 546 27.64 12.80 -10.02
C GLY A 546 26.74 13.95 -9.54
N ALA A 547 25.59 13.65 -8.93
CA ALA A 547 24.83 14.57 -8.08
C ALA A 547 23.74 13.81 -7.31
N GLY A 548 23.50 14.19 -6.06
CA GLY A 548 22.40 13.63 -5.29
C GLY A 548 22.64 13.70 -3.78
N ASN A 549 21.55 13.47 -3.04
CA ASN A 549 21.58 13.27 -1.61
C ASN A 549 21.47 11.78 -1.31
N SER A 550 22.11 11.35 -0.24
CA SER A 550 21.79 10.05 0.34
C SER A 550 20.42 10.15 1.04
N MET A 551 19.72 9.04 1.14
CA MET A 551 18.43 8.98 1.80
C MET A 551 18.22 7.66 2.53
N VAL A 552 17.35 7.69 3.52
CA VAL A 552 16.83 6.51 4.19
C VAL A 552 15.33 6.52 4.02
N ILE A 553 14.81 5.45 3.43
CA ILE A 553 13.38 5.14 3.41
C ILE A 553 13.10 4.26 4.62
N THR A 554 12.10 4.62 5.41
CA THR A 554 11.66 3.83 6.56
C THR A 554 10.26 3.29 6.31
N ALA A 555 10.07 2.01 6.62
CA ALA A 555 8.76 1.38 6.71
C ALA A 555 8.52 0.89 8.14
N MET A 556 7.34 1.17 8.68
CA MET A 556 6.91 0.81 10.03
C MET A 556 6.25 -0.56 10.06
N THR A 557 5.53 -0.85 8.98
CA THR A 557 4.97 -2.15 8.67
C THR A 557 5.80 -2.73 7.54
N GLY A 558 6.57 -3.78 7.83
CA GLY A 558 7.35 -4.48 6.82
C GLY A 558 6.44 -5.03 5.71
N SER A 559 7.02 -5.27 4.53
CA SER A 559 6.23 -5.66 3.35
C SER A 559 5.75 -7.10 3.34
N THR A 560 6.12 -7.82 4.38
CA THR A 560 5.70 -9.17 4.71
C THR A 560 5.45 -9.22 6.22
N ALA A 561 4.84 -8.19 6.81
CA ALA A 561 4.60 -8.13 8.25
C ALA A 561 3.62 -9.25 8.70
N PRO A 562 3.82 -9.86 9.88
CA PRO A 562 3.02 -10.99 10.38
C PRO A 562 1.55 -10.64 10.66
N HIS A 563 1.21 -9.36 10.61
CA HIS A 563 -0.15 -8.84 10.76
C HIS A 563 -1.00 -8.96 9.48
N ALA A 564 -0.38 -9.23 8.34
CA ALA A 564 -1.10 -9.50 7.12
C ALA A 564 -1.52 -10.98 7.08
N GLU A 565 -2.82 -11.23 6.92
CA GLU A 565 -3.44 -12.57 7.00
C GLU A 565 -2.91 -13.64 6.02
N GLU A 566 -2.07 -13.26 5.04
CA GLU A 566 -1.45 -14.20 4.08
C GLU A 566 0.02 -14.48 4.38
N VAL A 567 0.59 -13.81 5.38
CA VAL A 567 2.01 -13.93 5.73
C VAL A 567 2.18 -15.02 6.79
N GLU A 568 2.53 -16.21 6.33
CA GLU A 568 2.87 -17.33 7.22
C GLU A 568 4.27 -17.18 7.83
N GLU A 569 5.22 -16.64 7.06
CA GLU A 569 6.60 -16.39 7.49
C GLU A 569 7.02 -14.97 7.11
N PRO A 570 7.14 -14.05 8.09
CA PRO A 570 7.56 -12.69 7.80
C PRO A 570 9.04 -12.68 7.39
N ARG A 571 9.33 -12.02 6.26
CA ARG A 571 10.69 -11.74 5.80
C ARG A 571 11.03 -10.26 6.00
N PRO A 572 12.30 -9.88 5.99
CA PRO A 572 12.64 -8.47 5.96
C PRO A 572 12.20 -7.82 4.64
N TYR A 573 12.49 -8.49 3.53
CA TYR A 573 12.22 -8.02 2.19
C TYR A 573 11.72 -9.16 1.31
N MET A 574 10.86 -8.84 0.35
CA MET A 574 10.46 -9.80 -0.67
C MET A 574 11.34 -9.65 -1.89
N ASN A 575 12.10 -10.70 -2.21
CA ASN A 575 13.07 -10.75 -3.30
C ASN A 575 12.61 -11.75 -4.36
N THR A 576 12.71 -11.37 -5.64
CA THR A 576 12.44 -12.25 -6.79
C THR A 576 13.58 -12.14 -7.78
N VAL A 577 14.09 -13.29 -8.26
CA VAL A 577 15.09 -13.34 -9.32
C VAL A 577 14.44 -13.00 -10.66
N ILE A 578 15.05 -12.11 -11.43
CA ILE A 578 14.62 -11.78 -12.78
C ILE A 578 14.96 -12.96 -13.69
N ARG A 579 13.94 -13.62 -14.21
CA ARG A 579 14.05 -14.82 -15.07
C ARG A 579 13.18 -14.69 -16.30
N GLY A 580 13.43 -15.59 -17.26
CA GLY A 580 12.62 -15.71 -18.46
C GLY A 580 12.80 -14.55 -19.41
N ALA A 581 13.94 -13.85 -19.38
CA ALA A 581 14.27 -12.85 -20.38
C ALA A 581 14.73 -13.53 -21.67
N ALA A 582 14.10 -13.22 -22.79
CA ALA A 582 14.53 -13.76 -24.09
C ALA A 582 15.66 -12.91 -24.71
N LEU A 583 15.67 -11.61 -24.40
CA LEU A 583 16.52 -10.63 -25.08
C LEU A 583 17.75 -10.19 -24.27
N THR A 584 17.86 -10.60 -23.01
CA THR A 584 19.00 -10.23 -22.14
C THR A 584 19.75 -11.47 -21.67
N LYS A 585 21.07 -11.36 -21.46
CA LYS A 585 21.90 -12.43 -20.90
C LYS A 585 21.58 -12.64 -19.43
N TYR A 586 21.48 -11.57 -18.67
CA TYR A 586 21.39 -11.65 -17.20
C TYR A 586 19.98 -11.91 -16.66
N GLY A 587 18.96 -11.88 -17.54
CA GLY A 587 17.61 -12.33 -17.19
C GLY A 587 17.23 -13.69 -17.76
N ARG A 588 18.12 -14.34 -18.54
CA ARG A 588 17.84 -15.62 -19.23
C ARG A 588 17.72 -16.80 -18.27
#